data_AF-A0A953L753-F1
#
_entry.id   AF-A0A953L753-F1
#
_cell.length_a   1.000
_cell.length_b   1.000
_cell.length_c   1.000
_cell.angle_alpha   90.00
_cell.angle_beta   90.00
_cell.angle_gamma   90.00
#
_symmetry.space_group_name_H-M   'P 1'
#
loop_
_entity.id
_entity.type
_entity.pdbx_description
1 polymer ?
#
loop_
_entity_poly.entity_id
_entity_poly.type
_entity_poly.pdbx_seq_one_letter_code
_entity_poly.pdbx_strand_id
1 'polypeptide(L)'
;MAIEADTLVQQQDDLAQVTDRRARTERRGRDRRKPGSRINQRAPTRSTLQAVGLSAVGVVGTVMVITVLYSQIAGVTLPYVTLAFQAGAMAVAAIVVAIGCVEQRLTEIRLELMMLNGGRRQGDDRRQGPRRAPASE
;
A
#
# COMPACT_ATOMS: atom_id res chain seq x y z
N MET A 1 -2.51 -13.42 -50.56
CA MET A 1 -2.39 -13.39 -49.10
C MET A 1 -0.95 -13.04 -48.69
N ALA A 2 -0.49 -11.84 -49.05
CA ALA A 2 0.81 -11.30 -48.63
C ALA A 2 0.70 -9.86 -48.10
N ILE A 3 -0.43 -9.20 -48.34
CA ILE A 3 -0.67 -7.79 -47.99
C ILE A 3 -1.07 -7.64 -46.50
N GLU A 4 -1.59 -8.70 -45.87
CA GLU A 4 -2.00 -8.67 -44.46
C GLU A 4 -0.81 -8.86 -43.49
N ALA A 5 0.32 -9.40 -43.97
CA ALA A 5 1.52 -9.59 -43.16
C ALA A 5 2.29 -8.27 -42.97
N ASP A 6 2.41 -7.47 -44.02
CA ASP A 6 3.13 -6.18 -43.96
C ASP A 6 2.43 -5.16 -43.05
N THR A 7 1.09 -5.19 -42.99
CA THR A 7 0.33 -4.29 -42.10
C THR A 7 0.51 -4.59 -40.62
N LEU A 8 0.82 -5.85 -40.26
CA LEU A 8 1.04 -6.25 -38.87
C LEU A 8 2.47 -5.93 -38.39
N VAL A 9 3.47 -6.01 -39.29
CA VAL A 9 4.85 -5.62 -38.96
C VAL A 9 4.94 -4.10 -38.73
N GLN A 10 4.25 -3.31 -39.57
CA GLN A 10 4.27 -1.86 -39.46
C GLN A 10 3.56 -1.33 -38.20
N GLN A 11 2.53 -2.03 -37.70
CA GLN A 11 1.90 -1.72 -36.41
C GLN A 11 2.77 -2.08 -35.19
N GLN A 12 3.63 -3.11 -35.30
CA GLN A 12 4.56 -3.45 -34.22
C GLN A 12 5.70 -2.44 -34.10
N ASP A 13 6.21 -1.93 -35.22
CA ASP A 13 7.25 -0.89 -35.22
C ASP A 13 6.75 0.45 -34.65
N ASP A 14 5.50 0.85 -34.95
CA ASP A 14 4.91 2.06 -34.37
C ASP A 14 4.70 1.95 -32.85
N LEU A 15 4.38 0.76 -32.32
CA LEU A 15 4.30 0.53 -30.87
C LEU A 15 5.68 0.51 -30.19
N ALA A 16 6.71 -0.03 -30.86
CA ALA A 16 8.09 -0.02 -30.37
C ALA A 16 8.69 1.40 -30.35
N GLN A 17 8.36 2.24 -31.35
CA GLN A 17 8.87 3.61 -31.42
C GLN A 17 8.24 4.54 -30.37
N VAL A 18 6.98 4.28 -29.96
CA VAL A 18 6.32 5.02 -28.87
C VAL A 18 6.91 4.69 -27.50
N THR A 19 7.44 3.47 -27.30
CA THR A 19 8.14 3.11 -26.06
C THR A 19 9.49 3.80 -25.92
N ASP A 20 10.19 4.10 -27.03
CA ASP A 20 11.51 4.74 -26.98
C ASP A 20 11.46 6.25 -26.71
N ARG A 21 10.36 6.93 -27.05
CA ARG A 21 10.17 8.35 -26.69
C ARG A 21 9.93 8.59 -25.21
N ARG A 22 9.55 7.56 -24.44
CA ARG A 22 9.38 7.66 -22.97
C ARG A 22 10.66 7.37 -22.19
N ALA A 23 11.69 6.82 -22.83
CA ALA A 23 12.96 6.46 -22.17
C ALA A 23 13.97 7.63 -22.04
N ARG A 24 13.67 8.83 -22.59
CA ARG A 24 14.65 9.92 -22.71
C ARG A 24 14.43 11.15 -21.83
N THR A 25 13.65 11.03 -20.74
CA THR A 25 13.65 11.99 -19.62
C THR A 25 14.64 11.64 -18.51
N GLU A 26 15.54 10.71 -18.78
CA GLU A 26 16.63 10.30 -17.91
C GLU A 26 17.88 11.19 -18.11
N ARG A 27 17.72 12.52 -17.98
CA ARG A 27 18.87 13.44 -17.84
C ARG A 27 18.60 14.51 -16.79
N ARG A 28 19.31 14.33 -15.67
CA ARG A 28 19.71 15.34 -14.66
C ARG A 28 18.65 15.85 -13.69
N GLY A 29 17.91 14.93 -13.07
CA GLY A 29 17.51 15.10 -11.67
C GLY A 29 18.66 14.71 -10.76
N ARG A 30 19.65 15.61 -10.57
CA ARG A 30 20.78 15.45 -9.64
C ARG A 30 20.30 14.78 -8.37
N ASP A 31 20.87 13.62 -8.09
CA ASP A 31 20.64 12.80 -6.91
C ASP A 31 20.56 13.68 -5.66
N ARG A 32 19.32 14.03 -5.28
CA ARG A 32 19.00 14.77 -4.04
C ARG A 32 18.38 13.81 -3.03
N ARG A 33 18.83 12.55 -3.06
CA ARG A 33 18.83 11.66 -1.90
C ARG A 33 19.79 12.22 -0.84
N LYS A 34 19.47 13.39 -0.26
CA LYS A 34 20.06 13.73 1.04
C LYS A 34 19.50 12.69 2.02
N PRO A 35 20.33 11.81 2.60
CA PRO A 35 19.85 10.87 3.60
C PRO A 35 19.32 11.71 4.77
N GLY A 36 18.02 11.58 5.08
CA GLY A 36 17.45 12.12 6.32
C GLY A 36 16.49 13.31 6.24
N SER A 37 16.12 13.85 5.06
CA SER A 37 15.42 15.15 5.06
C SER A 37 13.90 15.17 4.77
N ARG A 38 13.25 14.14 4.22
CA ARG A 38 11.87 14.35 3.68
C ARG A 38 10.83 13.26 3.90
N ILE A 39 11.23 12.11 4.41
CA ILE A 39 10.30 11.02 4.70
C ILE A 39 10.54 10.69 6.16
N ASN A 40 9.48 10.76 6.97
CA ASN A 40 9.56 10.31 8.34
C ASN A 40 9.87 8.80 8.28
N GLN A 41 11.15 8.42 8.40
CA GLN A 41 11.58 7.01 8.31
C GLN A 41 10.95 6.14 9.41
N ARG A 42 10.40 6.80 10.44
CA ARG A 42 9.66 6.18 11.54
C ARG A 42 8.17 6.04 11.27
N ALA A 43 7.67 6.41 10.09
CA ALA A 43 6.27 6.18 9.75
C ALA A 43 6.04 4.66 9.65
N PRO A 44 5.16 4.08 10.49
CA PRO A 44 4.89 2.65 10.44
C PRO A 44 4.26 2.29 9.10
N THR A 45 4.91 1.41 8.35
CA THR A 45 4.48 0.94 7.02
C THR A 45 3.48 -0.21 7.10
N ARG A 46 3.20 -0.71 8.31
CA ARG A 46 2.32 -1.84 8.57
C ARG A 46 1.32 -1.48 9.65
N SER A 47 0.05 -1.84 9.46
CA SER A 47 -0.96 -1.77 10.52
C SER A 47 -0.73 -2.91 11.51
N THR A 48 -0.48 -2.59 12.76
CA THR A 48 -0.43 -3.56 13.86
C THR A 48 -1.81 -4.18 14.10
N LEU A 49 -2.87 -3.42 13.84
CA LEU A 49 -4.25 -3.86 13.99
C LEU A 49 -4.64 -4.93 12.96
N GLN A 50 -4.13 -4.84 11.73
CA GLN A 50 -4.29 -5.90 10.73
C GLN A 50 -3.59 -7.20 11.18
N ALA A 51 -2.40 -7.11 11.74
CA ALA A 51 -1.67 -8.28 12.25
C ALA A 51 -2.40 -8.95 13.43
N VAL A 52 -2.94 -8.15 14.35
CA VAL A 52 -3.77 -8.62 15.47
C VAL A 52 -5.09 -9.22 14.97
N GLY A 53 -5.74 -8.60 13.98
CA GLY A 53 -6.95 -9.14 13.39
C GLY A 53 -6.72 -10.50 12.75
N LEU A 54 -5.64 -10.67 11.99
CA LEU A 54 -5.30 -11.94 11.35
C LEU A 54 -5.01 -13.05 12.37
N SER A 55 -4.27 -12.75 13.44
CA SER A 55 -4.03 -13.73 14.50
C SER A 55 -5.32 -14.11 15.22
N ALA A 56 -6.20 -13.15 15.49
CA ALA A 56 -7.51 -13.42 16.09
C ALA A 56 -8.37 -14.34 15.21
N VAL A 57 -8.43 -14.10 13.89
CA VAL A 57 -9.14 -15.00 12.95
C VAL A 57 -8.57 -16.41 13.00
N GLY A 58 -7.24 -16.56 13.00
CA GLY A 58 -6.59 -17.86 13.09
C GLY A 58 -6.90 -18.61 14.38
N VAL A 59 -6.83 -17.92 15.53
CA VAL A 59 -7.14 -18.51 16.84
C VAL A 59 -8.61 -18.93 16.92
N VAL A 60 -9.54 -18.02 16.59
CA VAL A 60 -10.98 -18.31 16.66
C VAL A 60 -11.36 -19.43 15.69
N GLY A 61 -10.78 -19.45 14.48
CA GLY A 61 -10.98 -20.51 13.51
C GLY A 61 -10.49 -21.87 14.03
N THR A 62 -9.32 -21.89 14.65
CA THR A 62 -8.77 -23.11 15.26
C THR A 62 -9.66 -23.61 16.40
N VAL A 63 -10.11 -22.72 17.28
CA VAL A 63 -11.03 -23.06 18.37
C VAL A 63 -12.36 -23.61 17.83
N MET A 64 -12.90 -23.01 16.77
CA MET A 64 -14.12 -23.48 16.13
C MET A 64 -13.95 -24.89 15.55
N VAL A 65 -12.86 -25.16 14.83
CA VAL A 65 -12.55 -26.50 14.31
C VAL A 65 -12.42 -27.52 15.44
N ILE A 66 -11.67 -27.21 16.50
CA ILE A 66 -11.51 -28.09 17.67
C ILE A 66 -12.87 -28.38 18.31
N THR A 67 -13.72 -27.37 18.46
CA THR A 67 -15.05 -27.51 19.07
C THR A 67 -15.93 -28.45 18.27
N VAL A 68 -15.95 -28.30 16.94
CA VAL A 68 -16.71 -29.18 16.04
C VAL A 68 -16.16 -30.61 16.09
N LEU A 69 -14.84 -30.76 16.02
CA LEU A 69 -14.19 -32.08 16.06
C LEU A 69 -14.48 -32.80 17.38
N TYR A 70 -14.36 -32.08 18.50
CA TYR A 70 -14.64 -32.62 19.83
C TYR A 70 -16.10 -33.05 19.97
N SER A 71 -17.04 -32.26 19.46
CA SER A 71 -18.47 -32.62 19.45
C SER A 71 -18.72 -33.93 18.71
N GLN A 72 -18.07 -34.14 17.57
CA GLN A 72 -18.21 -35.40 16.82
C GLN A 72 -17.60 -36.59 17.56
N ILE A 73 -16.43 -36.41 18.18
CA ILE A 73 -15.72 -37.49 18.90
C ILE A 73 -16.43 -37.85 20.20
N ALA A 74 -16.90 -36.85 20.95
CA ALA A 74 -17.56 -37.04 22.23
C ALA A 74 -19.05 -37.42 22.10
N GLY A 75 -19.63 -37.32 20.89
CA GLY A 75 -21.06 -37.57 20.66
C GLY A 75 -21.98 -36.57 21.36
N VAL A 76 -21.46 -35.40 21.74
CA VAL A 76 -22.20 -34.37 22.47
C VAL A 76 -22.77 -33.36 21.48
N THR A 77 -24.08 -33.13 21.54
CA THR A 77 -24.75 -32.09 20.76
C THR A 77 -24.33 -30.71 21.26
N LEU A 78 -23.76 -29.90 20.36
CA LEU A 78 -23.39 -28.52 20.66
C LEU A 78 -24.63 -27.65 20.84
N PRO A 79 -24.77 -26.93 21.96
CA PRO A 79 -25.88 -26.00 22.14
C PRO A 79 -25.73 -24.82 21.15
N TYR A 80 -26.84 -24.39 20.53
CA TYR A 80 -26.84 -23.32 19.53
C TYR A 80 -26.15 -22.03 20.00
N VAL A 81 -26.22 -21.73 21.31
CA VAL A 81 -25.55 -20.57 21.92
C VAL A 81 -24.04 -20.61 21.73
N THR A 82 -23.41 -21.79 21.81
CA THR A 82 -21.94 -21.92 21.60
C THR A 82 -21.54 -21.64 20.16
N LEU A 83 -22.31 -22.16 19.19
CA LEU A 83 -22.07 -21.88 17.77
C LEU A 83 -22.30 -20.41 17.43
N ALA A 84 -23.37 -19.81 17.96
CA ALA A 84 -23.65 -18.39 17.76
C ALA A 84 -22.55 -17.50 18.35
N PHE A 85 -22.03 -17.85 19.53
CA PHE A 85 -20.93 -17.12 20.16
C PHE A 85 -19.64 -17.22 19.33
N GLN A 86 -19.28 -18.40 18.83
CA GLN A 86 -18.10 -18.58 17.99
C GLN A 86 -18.22 -17.84 16.65
N ALA A 87 -19.39 -17.89 16.02
CA ALA A 87 -19.67 -17.12 14.81
C ALA A 87 -19.57 -15.61 15.06
N GLY A 88 -20.10 -15.13 16.20
CA GLY A 88 -19.98 -13.74 16.63
C GLY A 88 -18.53 -13.32 16.85
N ALA A 89 -17.73 -14.14 17.53
CA ALA A 89 -16.30 -13.90 17.73
C ALA A 89 -15.54 -13.83 16.39
N MET A 90 -15.88 -14.70 15.44
CA MET A 90 -15.29 -14.69 14.10
C MET A 90 -15.68 -13.44 13.31
N ALA A 91 -16.94 -12.99 13.41
CA ALA A 91 -17.40 -11.75 12.79
C ALA A 91 -16.66 -10.53 13.36
N VAL A 92 -16.47 -10.46 14.68
CA VAL A 92 -15.68 -9.39 15.33
C VAL A 92 -14.24 -9.40 14.82
N ALA A 93 -13.61 -10.58 14.76
CA ALA A 93 -12.24 -10.70 14.25
C ALA A 93 -12.15 -10.23 12.78
N ALA A 94 -13.13 -10.57 11.94
CA ALA A 94 -13.20 -10.11 10.56
C ALA A 94 -13.34 -8.58 10.45
N ILE A 95 -14.14 -7.96 11.32
CA ILE A 95 -14.27 -6.50 11.39
C ILE A 95 -12.93 -5.85 11.76
N VAL A 96 -12.21 -6.41 12.74
CA VAL A 96 -10.88 -5.90 13.12
C VAL A 96 -9.91 -5.99 11.94
N VAL A 97 -9.91 -7.09 11.18
CA VAL A 97 -9.10 -7.21 9.96
C VAL A 97 -9.47 -6.13 8.94
N ALA A 98 -10.78 -5.91 8.71
CA ALA A 98 -11.26 -4.89 7.78
C ALA A 98 -10.79 -3.47 8.18
N ILE A 99 -10.86 -3.14 9.48
CA ILE A 99 -10.35 -1.86 10.01
C ILE A 99 -8.83 -1.76 9.77
N GLY A 100 -8.08 -2.82 10.03
CA GLY A 100 -6.64 -2.85 9.78
C GLY A 100 -6.27 -2.62 8.30
N CYS A 101 -7.06 -3.16 7.38
CA CYS A 101 -6.91 -2.89 5.94
C CYS A 101 -7.16 -1.41 5.59
N VAL A 102 -8.17 -0.79 6.22
CA VAL A 102 -8.46 0.64 6.02
C VAL A 102 -7.31 1.50 6.57
N GLU A 103 -6.77 1.18 7.74
CA GLU A 103 -5.61 1.87 8.30
C GLU A 103 -4.41 1.83 7.34
N GLN A 104 -4.14 0.68 6.72
CA GLN A 104 -3.04 0.53 5.77
C GLN A 104 -3.23 1.42 4.53
N ARG A 105 -4.46 1.54 4.02
CA ARG A 105 -4.76 2.45 2.91
C ARG A 105 -4.62 3.92 3.33
N LEU A 106 -5.03 4.26 4.54
CA LEU A 106 -4.88 5.62 5.07
C LEU A 106 -3.41 6.01 5.28
N THR A 107 -2.56 5.08 5.72
CA THR A 107 -1.11 5.34 5.85
C THR A 107 -0.45 5.52 4.49
N GLU A 108 -0.82 4.72 3.49
CA GLU A 108 -0.38 4.88 2.10
C GLU A 108 -0.74 6.27 1.55
N ILE A 109 -2.01 6.66 1.62
CA ILE A 109 -2.48 7.97 1.16
C ILE A 109 -1.76 9.12 1.90
N ARG A 110 -1.55 8.99 3.22
CA ARG A 110 -0.84 10.01 4.00
C ARG A 110 0.62 10.17 3.54
N LEU A 111 1.29 9.07 3.21
CA LEU A 111 2.65 9.10 2.69
C LEU A 111 2.70 9.73 1.30
N GLU A 112 1.77 9.37 0.41
CA GLU A 112 1.63 9.99 -0.92
C GLU A 112 1.42 11.51 -0.80
N LEU A 113 0.52 11.95 0.09
CA LEU A 113 0.27 13.37 0.35
C LEU A 113 1.49 14.09 0.90
N MET A 114 2.29 13.45 1.76
CA MET A 114 3.57 14.02 2.23
C MET A 114 4.57 14.18 1.09
N MET A 115 4.64 13.22 0.16
CA MET A 115 5.49 13.31 -1.03
C MET A 115 5.04 14.42 -1.98
N LEU A 116 3.73 14.58 -2.19
CA LEU A 116 3.15 15.64 -3.04
C LEU A 116 3.30 17.04 -2.41
N ASN A 117 3.03 17.20 -1.11
CA ASN A 117 3.17 18.48 -0.41
C ASN A 117 4.64 18.89 -0.17
N GLY A 118 5.55 17.93 -0.03
CA GLY A 118 7.00 18.18 0.05
C GLY A 118 7.59 18.76 -1.24
N GLY A 119 6.93 18.58 -2.38
CA GLY A 119 7.29 19.17 -3.67
C GLY A 119 6.98 20.67 -3.76
N ARG A 120 5.86 21.13 -3.18
CA ARG A 120 5.39 22.52 -3.30
C ARG A 120 6.26 23.55 -2.58
N ARG A 121 6.72 23.26 -1.34
CA ARG A 121 7.57 24.20 -0.58
C ARG A 121 8.96 24.43 -1.18
N GLN A 122 9.47 23.49 -1.99
CA GLN A 122 10.77 23.66 -2.64
C GLN A 122 10.69 24.53 -3.91
N GLY A 123 9.49 24.77 -4.44
CA GLY A 123 9.23 25.72 -5.53
C GLY A 123 9.24 27.17 -5.04
N ASP A 124 8.71 27.42 -3.84
CA ASP A 124 8.65 28.77 -3.25
C ASP A 124 10.00 29.22 -2.68
N ASP A 125 10.75 28.35 -2.00
CA ASP A 125 12.10 28.66 -1.53
C ASP A 125 13.10 28.89 -2.69
N ARG A 126 12.85 28.32 -3.87
CA ARG A 126 13.67 28.60 -5.07
C ARG A 126 13.33 29.94 -5.74
N ARG A 127 12.14 30.49 -5.51
CA ARG A 127 11.76 31.81 -6.03
C ARG A 127 12.29 32.95 -5.16
N GLN A 128 12.61 32.69 -3.91
CA GLN A 128 13.38 33.61 -3.06
C GLN A 128 14.88 33.34 -3.21
N GLY A 129 15.41 33.62 -4.41
CA GLY A 129 16.85 33.79 -4.57
C GLY A 129 17.37 34.87 -3.61
N PRO A 130 18.63 34.78 -3.14
CA PRO A 130 19.16 35.69 -2.13
C PRO A 130 19.13 37.12 -2.67
N ARG A 131 18.12 37.89 -2.26
CA ARG A 131 18.12 39.33 -2.45
C ARG A 131 19.12 39.91 -1.47
N ARG A 132 20.23 40.37 -2.06
CA ARG A 132 21.25 41.27 -1.50
C ARG A 132 22.27 40.59 -0.59
N ALA A 133 23.40 40.24 -1.20
CA ALA A 133 24.67 40.57 -0.59
C ALA A 133 24.77 42.11 -0.53
N PRO A 134 24.98 42.73 0.64
CA PRO A 134 25.59 44.04 0.67
C PRO A 134 27.09 43.85 0.42
N ALA A 135 27.55 44.42 -0.69
CA ALA A 135 28.94 44.80 -0.88
C ALA A 135 29.17 46.10 -0.08
N SER A 136 30.15 46.08 0.82
CA SER A 136 30.85 47.25 1.39
C SER A 136 31.86 46.69 2.40
N GLU A 137 33.14 46.67 2.02
CA GLU A 137 34.20 47.58 2.52
C GLU A 137 34.79 47.12 3.86
#